data_AF-A0A0W1A0Z5-F1
#
_entry.id   AF-A0A0W1A0Z5-F1
#
_cell.length_a   1.000
_cell.length_b   1.000
_cell.length_c   1.000
_cell.angle_alpha   90.00
_cell.angle_beta   90.00
_cell.angle_gamma   90.00
#
_symmetry.space_group_name_H-M   'P 1'
#
loop_
_entity.id
_entity.type
_entity.pdbx_description
1 polymer ?
#
loop_
_entity_poly.entity_id
_entity_poly.type
_entity_poly.pdbx_seq_one_letter_code
_entity_poly.pdbx_strand_id
1 'polypeptide(L)'
;MLESIKKLIATVPKSESGAIDLSKATRIAEGGTHILYRFPDAPFVIKVMKQNPNPKEIEELVKKYVVLYECFDKDGKHRCIREQHLTHPVLLPGQKDPQDAALSIVPYETCFRSKIKFDFKIMPAELDPYLLEHHQELFNKVNKSCINNPSAELGFEFNEYGVIDPTIGAILQRLDQDPGLRGVMVEFLNHYRDFYQKTNIILDAMGFENILFFKDESDSWQFKIGSVIKHDTGKYTQALFVAVHSGAEVNFTSFVNFTHAYFSPANIRAVNVCAMKLGIEPVINDVRIDTRDLCKLPQNLSVGERMLAYARHGDFETLNKILQENKDTLKFEIRDFWAYELIADEYINHGQAIIDLKKYLDAVRHLPIVLPENLDDAQRVKAAKAAIIDRHSMLDRKWLLHKELVTFFSSSKLEHVDQTPMERNLLV
;
A
#
# COMPACT_ATOMS: atom_id res chain seq x y z
N MET A 1 -3.77 20.22 26.47
CA MET A 1 -3.83 19.09 25.50
C MET A 1 -4.49 17.84 26.11
N LEU A 2 -4.04 17.32 27.25
CA LEU A 2 -4.75 16.21 27.95
C LEU A 2 -6.19 16.55 28.35
N GLU A 3 -6.46 17.81 28.68
CA GLU A 3 -7.79 18.28 29.07
C GLU A 3 -8.79 18.34 27.90
N SER A 4 -8.30 18.64 26.69
CA SER A 4 -9.14 18.62 25.47
C SER A 4 -9.47 17.19 25.04
N ILE A 5 -8.54 16.24 25.21
CA ILE A 5 -8.77 14.80 24.97
C ILE A 5 -9.85 14.27 25.88
N LYS A 6 -9.72 14.51 27.20
CA LYS A 6 -10.72 14.06 28.19
C LYS A 6 -12.11 14.60 27.89
N LYS A 7 -12.20 15.86 27.42
CA LYS A 7 -13.47 16.45 26.97
C LYS A 7 -14.02 15.75 25.72
N LEU A 8 -13.20 15.48 24.70
CA LEU A 8 -13.64 14.76 23.50
C LEU A 8 -14.09 13.32 23.84
N ILE A 9 -13.32 12.59 24.63
CA ILE A 9 -13.66 11.24 25.10
C ILE A 9 -14.90 11.26 26.01
N ALA A 10 -15.15 12.32 26.77
CA ALA A 10 -16.37 12.42 27.57
C ALA A 10 -17.63 12.52 26.71
N THR A 11 -17.52 13.01 25.45
CA THR A 11 -18.67 13.15 24.54
C THR A 11 -19.04 11.86 23.81
N VAL A 12 -18.19 10.83 23.81
CA VAL A 12 -18.51 9.57 23.11
C VAL A 12 -19.37 8.65 23.96
N PRO A 13 -20.26 7.85 23.34
CA PRO A 13 -21.04 6.83 24.03
C PRO A 13 -20.18 5.92 24.93
N LYS A 14 -20.71 5.62 26.12
CA LYS A 14 -20.09 4.74 27.10
C LYS A 14 -20.91 3.47 27.33
N SER A 15 -20.22 2.38 27.69
CA SER A 15 -20.86 1.19 28.26
C SER A 15 -21.29 1.47 29.70
N GLU A 16 -22.04 0.55 30.30
CA GLU A 16 -22.42 0.61 31.72
C GLU A 16 -21.21 0.67 32.66
N SER A 17 -20.10 0.04 32.27
CA SER A 17 -18.82 0.07 32.99
C SER A 17 -17.99 1.34 32.76
N GLY A 18 -18.47 2.29 31.95
CA GLY A 18 -17.77 3.54 31.65
C GLY A 18 -16.70 3.44 30.54
N ALA A 19 -16.56 2.28 29.89
CA ALA A 19 -15.67 2.10 28.74
C ALA A 19 -16.23 2.83 27.50
N ILE A 20 -15.36 3.17 26.52
CA ILE A 20 -15.84 3.69 25.23
C ILE A 20 -16.58 2.57 24.50
N ASP A 21 -17.85 2.81 24.16
CA ASP A 21 -18.70 1.82 23.51
C ASP A 21 -18.58 1.91 21.98
N LEU A 22 -17.60 1.20 21.41
CA LEU A 22 -17.36 1.20 19.97
C LEU A 22 -18.39 0.37 19.19
N SER A 23 -19.27 -0.40 19.86
CA SER A 23 -20.42 -1.04 19.20
C SER A 23 -21.42 -0.02 18.63
N LYS A 24 -21.40 1.21 19.16
CA LYS A 24 -22.20 2.36 18.69
C LYS A 24 -21.48 3.22 17.65
N ALA A 25 -20.27 2.84 17.25
CA ALA A 25 -19.50 3.52 16.21
C ALA A 25 -19.55 2.76 14.90
N THR A 26 -19.46 3.47 13.79
CA THR A 26 -19.25 2.85 12.46
C THR A 26 -17.77 2.57 12.28
N ARG A 27 -17.42 1.32 11.94
CA ARG A 27 -16.10 0.99 11.41
C ARG A 27 -15.99 1.59 10.00
N ILE A 28 -15.16 2.62 9.84
CA ILE A 28 -15.06 3.37 8.59
C ILE A 28 -13.88 2.93 7.72
N ALA A 29 -12.85 2.33 8.32
CA ALA A 29 -11.69 1.83 7.61
C ALA A 29 -10.90 0.85 8.50
N GLU A 30 -9.98 0.13 7.89
CA GLU A 30 -9.00 -0.73 8.55
C GLU A 30 -7.64 -0.55 7.88
N GLY A 31 -6.63 -0.25 8.69
CA GLY A 31 -5.23 -0.23 8.28
C GLY A 31 -4.49 -1.49 8.68
N GLY A 32 -3.21 -1.57 8.32
CA GLY A 32 -2.35 -2.70 8.70
C GLY A 32 -2.21 -2.88 10.22
N THR A 33 -2.16 -1.76 10.97
CA THR A 33 -1.90 -1.76 12.42
C THR A 33 -3.10 -1.34 13.27
N HIS A 34 -4.19 -0.87 12.67
CA HIS A 34 -5.30 -0.26 13.40
C HIS A 34 -6.64 -0.39 12.68
N ILE A 35 -7.73 -0.21 13.41
CA ILE A 35 -9.11 -0.16 12.90
C ILE A 35 -9.68 1.23 13.24
N LEU A 36 -10.32 1.87 12.26
CA LEU A 36 -10.87 3.22 12.41
C LEU A 36 -12.35 3.16 12.72
N TYR A 37 -12.73 3.77 13.84
CA TYR A 37 -14.11 3.92 14.29
C TYR A 37 -14.52 5.38 14.32
N ARG A 38 -15.75 5.65 13.89
CA ARG A 38 -16.34 6.98 13.93
C ARG A 38 -17.74 6.92 14.51
N PHE A 39 -17.98 7.74 15.54
CA PHE A 39 -19.32 7.99 16.03
C PHE A 39 -20.04 8.97 15.10
N PRO A 40 -21.38 8.86 14.97
CA PRO A 40 -22.18 9.87 14.29
C PRO A 40 -21.83 11.28 14.79
N ASP A 41 -21.64 12.22 13.86
CA ASP A 41 -21.37 13.64 14.13
C ASP A 41 -20.10 13.97 14.94
N ALA A 42 -19.27 12.97 15.29
CA ALA A 42 -17.99 13.23 15.95
C ALA A 42 -17.03 13.97 15.02
N PRO A 43 -16.38 15.06 15.48
CA PRO A 43 -15.37 15.80 14.71
C PRO A 43 -13.99 15.10 14.73
N PHE A 44 -13.94 13.82 15.08
CA PHE A 44 -12.74 13.01 15.18
C PHE A 44 -13.02 11.54 14.87
N VAL A 45 -11.95 10.79 14.67
CA VAL A 45 -11.92 9.34 14.48
C VAL A 45 -11.12 8.72 15.61
N ILE A 46 -11.55 7.55 16.07
CA ILE A 46 -10.81 6.72 17.02
C ILE A 46 -10.12 5.61 16.23
N LYS A 47 -8.79 5.62 16.24
CA LYS A 47 -7.96 4.53 15.73
C LYS A 47 -7.68 3.56 16.87
N VAL A 48 -8.22 2.35 16.79
CA VAL A 48 -7.93 1.27 17.75
C VAL A 48 -6.78 0.46 17.19
N MET A 49 -5.67 0.34 17.92
CA MET A 49 -4.53 -0.46 17.47
C MET A 49 -4.89 -1.95 17.54
N LYS A 50 -4.53 -2.72 16.49
CA LYS A 50 -4.76 -4.17 16.43
C LYS A 50 -3.89 -4.94 17.42
N GLN A 51 -2.71 -4.41 17.70
CA GLN A 51 -1.83 -4.85 18.77
C GLN A 51 -1.89 -3.81 19.88
N ASN A 52 -1.83 -4.24 21.13
CA ASN A 52 -1.86 -3.34 22.28
C ASN A 52 -0.42 -3.07 22.74
N PRO A 53 0.28 -2.05 22.20
CA PRO A 53 1.63 -1.71 22.62
C PRO A 53 1.66 -1.39 24.11
N ASN A 54 2.78 -1.70 24.74
CA ASN A 54 2.96 -1.34 26.14
C ASN A 54 3.12 0.19 26.31
N PRO A 55 2.91 0.74 27.52
CA PRO A 55 2.98 2.20 27.73
C PRO A 55 4.29 2.85 27.29
N LYS A 56 5.44 2.16 27.42
CA LYS A 56 6.74 2.70 27.00
C LYS A 56 6.83 2.83 25.49
N GLU A 57 6.30 1.86 24.74
CA GLU A 57 6.23 1.94 23.28
C GLU A 57 5.36 3.10 22.80
N ILE A 58 4.25 3.37 23.49
CA ILE A 58 3.40 4.52 23.21
C ILE A 58 4.13 5.83 23.53
N GLU A 59 4.83 5.93 24.65
CA GLU A 59 5.62 7.11 25.01
C GLU A 59 6.72 7.40 23.98
N GLU A 60 7.44 6.38 23.50
CA GLU A 60 8.44 6.53 22.44
C GLU A 60 7.81 6.93 21.11
N LEU A 61 6.63 6.42 20.78
CA LEU A 61 5.89 6.85 19.59
C LEU A 61 5.50 8.33 19.69
N VAL A 62 5.00 8.77 20.85
CA VAL A 62 4.64 10.18 21.08
C VAL A 62 5.85 11.09 20.92
N LYS A 63 7.03 10.71 21.44
CA LYS A 63 8.27 11.48 21.26
C LYS A 63 8.62 11.66 19.77
N LYS A 64 8.45 10.62 18.95
CA LYS A 64 8.69 10.71 17.49
C LYS A 64 7.71 11.66 16.81
N TYR A 65 6.43 11.63 17.19
CA TYR A 65 5.43 12.56 16.67
C TYR A 65 5.70 14.01 17.09
N VAL A 66 6.23 14.26 18.29
CA VAL A 66 6.66 15.60 18.70
C VAL A 66 7.69 16.16 17.73
N VAL A 67 8.73 15.39 17.39
CA VAL A 67 9.74 15.81 16.42
C VAL A 67 9.13 16.02 15.03
N LEU A 68 8.17 15.19 14.62
CA LEU A 68 7.43 15.38 13.37
C LEU A 68 6.72 16.74 13.34
N TYR A 69 5.99 17.07 14.40
CA TYR A 69 5.28 18.34 14.52
C TYR A 69 6.24 19.52 14.52
N GLU A 70 7.37 19.44 15.22
CA GLU A 70 8.40 20.49 15.21
C GLU A 70 9.01 20.71 13.82
N CYS A 71 9.18 19.65 13.03
CA CYS A 71 9.75 19.76 11.70
C CYS A 71 8.76 20.26 10.65
N PHE A 72 7.47 19.93 10.77
CA PHE A 72 6.47 20.18 9.74
C PHE A 72 5.48 21.30 10.07
N ASP A 73 5.09 21.50 11.34
CA ASP A 73 4.17 22.59 11.75
C ASP A 73 4.95 23.90 11.98
N LYS A 74 5.52 24.45 10.90
CA LYS A 74 6.33 25.69 10.92
C LYS A 74 5.57 26.90 10.40
N ASP A 75 6.01 28.09 10.79
CA ASP A 75 5.50 29.38 10.30
C ASP A 75 3.97 29.55 10.44
N GLY A 76 3.40 28.99 11.52
CA GLY A 76 1.96 29.01 11.78
C GLY A 76 1.14 28.07 10.88
N LYS A 77 1.78 27.29 10.00
CA LYS A 77 1.11 26.26 9.20
C LYS A 77 0.98 24.97 10.00
N HIS A 78 -0.22 24.40 9.99
CA HIS A 78 -0.50 23.10 10.60
C HIS A 78 -0.46 22.01 9.53
N ARG A 79 0.74 21.48 9.25
CA ARG A 79 0.99 20.46 8.22
C ARG A 79 0.77 19.04 8.72
N CYS A 80 0.71 18.81 10.03
CA CYS A 80 0.51 17.49 10.59
C CYS A 80 -0.88 17.29 11.17
N ILE A 81 -1.41 16.08 11.01
CA ILE A 81 -2.54 15.61 11.77
C ILE A 81 -2.04 15.28 13.17
N ARG A 82 -2.64 15.93 14.18
CA ARG A 82 -2.25 15.74 15.58
C ARG A 82 -2.96 14.54 16.18
N GLU A 83 -2.22 13.46 16.28
CA GLU A 83 -2.65 12.21 16.88
C GLU A 83 -2.50 12.26 18.40
N GLN A 84 -3.52 11.81 19.10
CA GLN A 84 -3.55 11.80 20.56
C GLN A 84 -3.61 10.36 21.04
N HIS A 85 -2.47 9.84 21.48
CA HIS A 85 -2.33 8.45 21.91
C HIS A 85 -2.69 8.28 23.39
N LEU A 86 -3.46 7.24 23.71
CA LEU A 86 -3.78 6.83 25.08
C LEU A 86 -4.16 5.36 25.17
N THR A 87 -4.05 4.77 26.35
CA THR A 87 -4.68 3.48 26.67
C THR A 87 -5.99 3.74 27.41
N HIS A 88 -7.09 3.14 26.95
CA HIS A 88 -8.41 3.32 27.57
C HIS A 88 -9.25 2.04 27.43
N PRO A 89 -10.11 1.72 28.42
CA PRO A 89 -11.10 0.67 28.27
C PRO A 89 -12.06 0.94 27.10
N VAL A 90 -12.25 -0.05 26.22
CA VAL A 90 -13.19 -0.04 25.10
C VAL A 90 -14.02 -1.31 25.06
N LEU A 91 -15.29 -1.20 24.68
CA LEU A 91 -16.15 -2.32 24.31
C LEU A 91 -16.16 -2.43 22.77
N LEU A 92 -15.54 -3.47 22.22
CA LEU A 92 -15.52 -3.69 20.78
C LEU A 92 -16.86 -4.26 20.28
N PRO A 93 -17.26 -4.00 19.02
CA PRO A 93 -18.42 -4.64 18.42
C PRO A 93 -18.36 -6.17 18.54
N GLY A 94 -19.44 -6.78 19.01
CA GLY A 94 -19.55 -8.23 19.17
C GLY A 94 -18.90 -8.81 20.44
N GLN A 95 -18.20 -7.99 21.24
CA GLN A 95 -17.68 -8.40 22.54
C GLN A 95 -18.66 -8.07 23.67
N LYS A 96 -18.62 -8.88 24.74
CA LYS A 96 -19.45 -8.68 25.94
C LYS A 96 -18.74 -7.83 27.00
N ASP A 97 -17.44 -8.05 27.14
CA ASP A 97 -16.64 -7.42 28.18
C ASP A 97 -15.69 -6.36 27.59
N PRO A 98 -15.55 -5.20 28.25
CA PRO A 98 -14.56 -4.22 27.85
C PRO A 98 -13.12 -4.72 28.04
N GLN A 99 -12.21 -4.20 27.22
CA GLN A 99 -10.77 -4.43 27.33
C GLN A 99 -10.00 -3.13 27.20
N ASP A 100 -8.84 -3.04 27.83
CA ASP A 100 -7.92 -1.92 27.60
C ASP A 100 -7.33 -2.02 26.20
N ALA A 101 -7.43 -0.94 25.44
CA ALA A 101 -6.85 -0.84 24.11
C ALA A 101 -6.03 0.44 23.97
N ALA A 102 -4.91 0.35 23.24
CA ALA A 102 -4.19 1.52 22.76
C ALA A 102 -4.98 2.19 21.63
N LEU A 103 -5.28 3.46 21.82
CA LEU A 103 -6.08 4.29 20.94
C LEU A 103 -5.26 5.48 20.44
N SER A 104 -5.55 5.94 19.24
CA SER A 104 -5.21 7.28 18.77
C SER A 104 -6.48 8.03 18.41
N ILE A 105 -6.67 9.23 18.97
CA ILE A 105 -7.76 10.13 18.62
C ILE A 105 -7.24 11.13 17.59
N VAL A 106 -7.95 11.20 16.47
CA VAL A 106 -7.48 11.92 15.29
C VAL A 106 -8.58 12.89 14.83
N PRO A 107 -8.31 14.20 14.72
CA PRO A 107 -9.30 15.16 14.25
C PRO A 107 -9.70 14.86 12.80
N TYR A 108 -10.96 15.10 12.47
CA TYR A 108 -11.43 14.99 11.10
C TYR A 108 -11.08 16.26 10.34
N GLU A 109 -10.16 16.16 9.38
CA GLU A 109 -9.72 17.30 8.58
C GLU A 109 -10.50 17.43 7.27
N THR A 110 -10.84 18.66 6.88
CA THR A 110 -11.59 18.93 5.64
C THR A 110 -10.77 18.66 4.38
N CYS A 111 -9.43 18.65 4.47
CA CYS A 111 -8.55 18.36 3.34
C CYS A 111 -8.81 17.00 2.69
N PHE A 112 -9.26 16.01 3.46
CA PHE A 112 -9.65 14.69 2.95
C PHE A 112 -10.86 14.74 2.01
N ARG A 113 -11.61 15.83 1.99
CA ARG A 113 -12.74 16.07 1.07
C ARG A 113 -12.38 16.98 -0.10
N SER A 114 -11.11 17.42 -0.22
CA SER A 114 -10.71 18.26 -1.34
C SER A 114 -10.93 17.55 -2.67
N LYS A 115 -11.47 18.28 -3.66
CA LYS A 115 -11.73 17.77 -5.00
C LYS A 115 -10.45 17.57 -5.80
N ILE A 116 -9.44 18.41 -5.55
CA ILE A 116 -8.14 18.36 -6.22
C ILE A 116 -7.11 17.96 -5.17
N LYS A 117 -6.74 16.68 -5.19
CA LYS A 117 -5.76 16.11 -4.28
C LYS A 117 -5.05 14.91 -4.90
N PHE A 118 -3.89 14.58 -4.37
CA PHE A 118 -3.17 13.34 -4.69
C PHE A 118 -2.29 12.92 -3.51
N ASP A 119 -2.08 11.62 -3.38
CA ASP A 119 -1.16 11.07 -2.38
C ASP A 119 0.26 11.06 -2.94
N PHE A 120 1.23 11.45 -2.12
CA PHE A 120 2.61 11.05 -2.33
C PHE A 120 2.73 9.58 -1.91
N LYS A 121 2.44 8.69 -2.86
CA LYS A 121 2.40 7.25 -2.64
C LYS A 121 3.39 6.54 -3.55
N ILE A 122 4.18 5.64 -2.98
CA ILE A 122 5.16 4.86 -3.74
C ILE A 122 4.56 3.58 -4.30
N MET A 123 5.11 3.12 -5.42
CA MET A 123 4.93 1.78 -5.97
C MET A 123 6.30 1.07 -6.00
N PRO A 124 6.57 0.16 -5.05
CA PRO A 124 7.90 -0.44 -4.93
C PRO A 124 8.21 -1.38 -6.10
N ALA A 125 9.19 -1.00 -6.92
CA ALA A 125 9.69 -1.82 -8.03
C ALA A 125 10.25 -3.17 -7.56
N GLU A 126 10.76 -3.27 -6.34
CA GLU A 126 11.25 -4.52 -5.75
C GLU A 126 10.16 -5.58 -5.54
N LEU A 127 8.88 -5.17 -5.54
CA LEU A 127 7.73 -6.09 -5.50
C LEU A 127 7.24 -6.51 -6.89
N ASP A 128 7.95 -6.10 -7.94
CA ASP A 128 7.59 -6.32 -9.33
C ASP A 128 8.75 -6.98 -10.10
N PRO A 129 8.87 -8.32 -10.05
CA PRO A 129 9.88 -9.04 -10.82
C PRO A 129 9.82 -8.76 -12.33
N TYR A 130 8.62 -8.58 -12.91
CA TYR A 130 8.49 -8.30 -14.34
C TYR A 130 9.20 -6.99 -14.69
N LEU A 131 8.96 -5.92 -13.91
CA LEU A 131 9.58 -4.62 -14.11
C LEU A 131 11.10 -4.71 -13.99
N LEU A 132 11.61 -5.41 -12.97
CA LEU A 132 13.06 -5.52 -12.76
C LEU A 132 13.76 -6.37 -13.84
N GLU A 133 13.09 -7.37 -14.40
CA GLU A 133 13.62 -8.17 -15.51
C GLU A 133 13.63 -7.39 -16.83
N HIS A 134 12.55 -6.66 -17.15
CA HIS A 134 12.40 -5.98 -18.43
C HIS A 134 13.05 -4.58 -18.46
N HIS A 135 13.25 -3.95 -17.30
CA HIS A 135 13.76 -2.58 -17.18
C HIS A 135 14.99 -2.47 -16.27
N GLN A 136 15.79 -3.53 -16.16
CA GLN A 136 16.95 -3.61 -15.27
C GLN A 136 17.95 -2.44 -15.46
N GLU A 137 18.22 -2.05 -16.71
CA GLU A 137 19.17 -0.98 -17.01
C GLU A 137 18.68 0.37 -16.47
N LEU A 138 17.42 0.71 -16.73
CA LEU A 138 16.79 1.93 -16.23
C LEU A 138 16.75 1.92 -14.70
N PHE A 139 16.31 0.81 -14.10
CA PHE A 139 16.29 0.65 -12.65
C PHE A 139 17.68 0.88 -12.04
N ASN A 140 18.74 0.37 -12.67
CA ASN A 140 20.12 0.58 -12.23
C ASN A 140 20.54 2.05 -12.32
N LYS A 141 20.24 2.75 -13.42
CA LYS A 141 20.52 4.18 -13.59
C LYS A 141 19.80 5.02 -12.53
N VAL A 142 18.51 4.74 -12.32
CA VAL A 142 17.67 5.41 -11.32
C VAL A 142 18.19 5.16 -9.90
N ASN A 143 18.41 3.90 -9.51
CA ASN A 143 18.88 3.57 -8.17
C ASN A 143 20.27 4.16 -7.88
N LYS A 144 21.17 4.15 -8.87
CA LYS A 144 22.48 4.81 -8.74
C LYS A 144 22.34 6.30 -8.47
N SER A 145 21.51 6.98 -9.25
CA SER A 145 21.30 8.43 -9.16
C SER A 145 20.57 8.83 -7.88
N CYS A 146 19.60 8.03 -7.40
CA CYS A 146 18.76 8.42 -6.28
C CYS A 146 19.20 7.87 -4.92
N ILE A 147 19.98 6.78 -4.85
CA ILE A 147 20.45 6.18 -3.59
C ILE A 147 21.97 6.15 -3.49
N ASN A 148 22.68 5.59 -4.48
CA ASN A 148 24.11 5.33 -4.34
C ASN A 148 25.01 6.55 -4.52
N ASN A 149 24.60 7.51 -5.34
CA ASN A 149 25.36 8.73 -5.55
C ASN A 149 24.42 9.89 -5.93
N PRO A 150 23.71 10.48 -4.96
CA PRO A 150 22.77 11.57 -5.22
C PRO A 150 23.39 12.82 -5.86
N SER A 151 24.72 12.93 -5.81
CA SER A 151 25.53 14.01 -6.39
C SER A 151 26.18 13.65 -7.73
N ALA A 152 25.95 12.46 -8.27
CA ALA A 152 26.41 12.09 -9.61
C ALA A 152 25.54 12.76 -10.69
N GLU A 153 26.10 12.93 -11.89
CA GLU A 153 25.34 13.33 -13.06
C GLU A 153 24.11 12.44 -13.24
N LEU A 154 22.97 13.07 -13.58
CA LEU A 154 21.70 12.41 -13.78
C LEU A 154 21.84 11.37 -14.90
N GLY A 155 21.71 10.09 -14.55
CA GLY A 155 21.90 8.99 -15.50
C GLY A 155 20.65 8.59 -16.29
N PHE A 156 19.55 9.34 -16.18
CA PHE A 156 18.24 9.02 -16.78
C PHE A 156 17.39 10.29 -16.96
N GLU A 157 16.43 10.29 -17.87
CA GLU A 157 15.48 11.40 -18.03
C GLU A 157 14.31 11.28 -17.04
N PHE A 158 13.87 12.38 -16.43
CA PHE A 158 12.80 12.32 -15.40
C PHE A 158 11.47 11.71 -15.90
N ASN A 159 11.19 11.81 -17.21
CA ASN A 159 10.01 11.20 -17.81
C ASN A 159 10.09 9.67 -17.85
N GLU A 160 11.29 9.08 -17.85
CA GLU A 160 11.50 7.63 -17.81
C GLU A 160 11.22 7.06 -16.41
N TYR A 161 11.32 7.86 -15.34
CA TYR A 161 11.08 7.39 -13.97
C TYR A 161 9.68 6.78 -13.78
N GLY A 162 8.69 7.23 -14.56
CA GLY A 162 7.34 6.68 -14.54
C GLY A 162 7.25 5.19 -14.90
N VAL A 163 8.28 4.63 -15.55
CA VAL A 163 8.39 3.18 -15.77
C VAL A 163 8.71 2.44 -14.46
N ILE A 164 9.51 3.05 -13.58
CA ILE A 164 9.91 2.46 -12.29
C ILE A 164 8.84 2.65 -11.23
N ASP A 165 8.24 3.83 -11.17
CA ASP A 165 7.13 4.14 -10.28
C ASP A 165 6.17 5.12 -10.99
N PRO A 166 5.05 4.63 -11.54
CA PRO A 166 4.09 5.46 -12.28
C PRO A 166 3.49 6.59 -11.44
N THR A 167 3.30 6.36 -10.12
CA THR A 167 2.66 7.33 -9.23
C THR A 167 3.59 8.53 -9.01
N ILE A 168 4.85 8.25 -8.71
CA ILE A 168 5.86 9.30 -8.57
C ILE A 168 6.19 9.93 -9.92
N GLY A 169 6.24 9.16 -11.01
CA GLY A 169 6.40 9.69 -12.36
C GLY A 169 5.34 10.74 -12.73
N ALA A 170 4.08 10.50 -12.37
CA ALA A 170 3.00 11.47 -12.55
C ALA A 170 3.21 12.75 -11.71
N ILE A 171 3.76 12.63 -10.49
CA ILE A 171 4.12 13.80 -9.67
C ILE A 171 5.23 14.60 -10.34
N LEU A 172 6.29 13.94 -10.85
CA LEU A 172 7.38 14.61 -11.55
C LEU A 172 6.89 15.41 -12.76
N GLN A 173 5.95 14.86 -13.53
CA GLN A 173 5.30 15.57 -14.64
C GLN A 173 4.49 16.78 -14.18
N ARG A 174 3.72 16.65 -13.08
CA ARG A 174 2.95 17.78 -12.52
C ARG A 174 3.86 18.92 -12.05
N LEU A 175 5.04 18.59 -11.51
CA LEU A 175 6.03 19.60 -11.09
C LEU A 175 6.60 20.43 -12.26
N ASP A 176 6.48 19.98 -13.52
CA ASP A 176 6.84 20.79 -14.69
C ASP A 176 5.78 21.83 -15.04
N GLN A 177 4.51 21.57 -14.69
CA GLN A 177 3.35 22.32 -15.17
C GLN A 177 2.76 23.25 -14.10
N ASP A 178 3.01 22.99 -12.82
CA ASP A 178 2.38 23.72 -11.72
C ASP A 178 3.42 24.37 -10.76
N PRO A 179 3.73 25.66 -10.95
CA PRO A 179 4.66 26.38 -10.08
C PRO A 179 4.24 26.44 -8.61
N GLY A 180 2.93 26.47 -8.33
CA GLY A 180 2.42 26.47 -6.96
C GLY A 180 2.74 25.15 -6.25
N LEU A 181 2.56 24.02 -6.95
CA LEU A 181 2.93 22.71 -6.42
C LEU A 181 4.43 22.59 -6.18
N ARG A 182 5.28 23.14 -7.06
CA ARG A 182 6.74 23.11 -6.88
C ARG A 182 7.16 23.69 -5.53
N GLY A 183 6.64 24.87 -5.17
CA GLY A 183 6.97 25.51 -3.90
C GLY A 183 6.56 24.67 -2.69
N VAL A 184 5.37 24.06 -2.75
CA VAL A 184 4.83 23.22 -1.67
C VAL A 184 5.57 21.88 -1.56
N MET A 185 6.02 21.30 -2.68
CA MET A 185 6.87 20.12 -2.69
C MET A 185 8.27 20.41 -2.14
N VAL A 186 8.86 21.56 -2.46
CA VAL A 186 10.14 21.99 -1.85
C VAL A 186 10.00 22.14 -0.33
N GLU A 187 8.91 22.77 0.15
CA GLU A 187 8.61 22.87 1.57
C GLU A 187 8.55 21.48 2.23
N PHE A 188 7.74 20.58 1.66
CA PHE A 188 7.59 19.20 2.15
C PHE A 188 8.94 18.45 2.23
N LEU A 189 9.72 18.44 1.15
CA LEU A 189 10.99 17.71 1.08
C LEU A 189 12.03 18.27 2.06
N ASN A 190 12.06 19.59 2.26
CA ASN A 190 12.94 20.22 3.25
C ASN A 190 12.54 19.87 4.69
N HIS A 191 11.23 19.88 4.99
CA HIS A 191 10.73 19.47 6.31
C HIS A 191 10.99 17.98 6.57
N TYR A 192 10.82 17.13 5.56
CA TYR A 192 11.16 15.72 5.66
C TYR A 192 12.67 15.54 5.89
N ARG A 193 13.54 16.25 5.16
CA ARG A 193 14.99 16.16 5.38
C ARG A 193 15.36 16.50 6.83
N ASP A 194 14.82 17.58 7.39
CA ASP A 194 15.04 17.98 8.78
C ASP A 194 14.54 16.90 9.77
N PHE A 195 13.34 16.35 9.53
CA PHE A 195 12.80 15.25 10.31
C PHE A 195 13.66 13.99 10.27
N TYR A 196 14.10 13.58 9.07
CA TYR A 196 14.96 12.42 8.88
C TYR A 196 16.31 12.63 9.57
N GLN A 197 16.93 13.80 9.45
CA GLN A 197 18.21 14.09 10.12
C GLN A 197 18.12 14.00 11.64
N LYS A 198 16.99 14.41 12.24
CA LYS A 198 16.78 14.35 13.69
C LYS A 198 16.42 12.96 14.21
N THR A 199 15.75 12.13 13.40
CA THR A 199 15.12 10.88 13.88
C THR A 199 15.65 9.62 13.21
N ASN A 200 16.25 9.75 12.03
CA ASN A 200 16.61 8.66 11.12
C ASN A 200 15.40 7.81 10.65
N ILE A 201 14.17 8.32 10.81
CA ILE A 201 12.93 7.64 10.42
C ILE A 201 12.57 7.98 8.98
N ILE A 202 12.28 6.93 8.20
CA ILE A 202 11.71 7.04 6.86
C ILE A 202 10.18 7.10 7.01
N LEU A 203 9.56 8.17 6.52
CA LEU A 203 8.11 8.33 6.52
C LEU A 203 7.42 7.29 5.64
N ASP A 204 6.31 6.76 6.13
CA ASP A 204 5.49 5.79 5.41
C ASP A 204 4.68 6.44 4.27
N ALA A 205 5.19 6.29 3.04
CA ALA A 205 4.47 6.66 1.83
C ALA A 205 3.70 5.49 1.18
N MET A 206 3.48 4.37 1.87
CA MET A 206 2.59 3.29 1.37
C MET A 206 1.13 3.48 1.81
N GLY A 207 0.92 4.08 2.98
CA GLY A 207 -0.41 4.31 3.54
C GLY A 207 -1.23 5.31 2.72
N PHE A 208 -2.51 5.00 2.56
CA PHE A 208 -3.47 5.89 1.88
C PHE A 208 -3.60 7.21 2.65
N GLU A 209 -3.50 8.34 1.94
CA GLU A 209 -3.57 9.70 2.50
C GLU A 209 -2.61 9.98 3.68
N ASN A 210 -1.52 9.21 3.81
CA ASN A 210 -0.48 9.47 4.80
C ASN A 210 0.30 10.75 4.49
N ILE A 211 0.52 11.03 3.21
CA ILE A 211 1.19 12.25 2.73
C ILE A 211 0.32 12.80 1.61
N LEU A 212 -0.59 13.70 1.95
CA LEU A 212 -1.62 14.20 1.03
C LEU A 212 -1.26 15.60 0.54
N PHE A 213 -1.20 15.78 -0.77
CA PHE A 213 -1.15 17.09 -1.40
C PHE A 213 -2.54 17.45 -1.91
N PHE A 214 -3.00 18.67 -1.65
CA PHE A 214 -4.35 19.09 -2.01
C PHE A 214 -4.40 20.60 -2.27
N LYS A 215 -5.40 21.03 -3.04
CA LYS A 215 -5.76 22.45 -3.09
C LYS A 215 -6.79 22.78 -2.02
N ASP A 216 -6.55 23.87 -1.30
CA ASP A 216 -7.49 24.43 -0.33
C ASP A 216 -8.63 25.21 -1.00
N GLU A 217 -9.49 25.84 -0.20
CA GLU A 217 -10.63 26.62 -0.68
C GLU A 217 -10.21 27.86 -1.50
N SER A 218 -8.96 28.30 -1.38
CA SER A 218 -8.38 29.41 -2.15
C SER A 218 -7.64 28.93 -3.40
N ASP A 219 -7.82 27.67 -3.79
CA ASP A 219 -7.12 27.02 -4.92
C ASP A 219 -5.59 27.00 -4.78
N SER A 220 -5.08 27.14 -3.55
CA SER A 220 -3.65 27.10 -3.25
C SER A 220 -3.23 25.69 -2.86
N TRP A 221 -2.08 25.24 -3.37
CA TRP A 221 -1.52 23.95 -2.98
C TRP A 221 -1.10 23.95 -1.51
N GLN A 222 -1.43 22.86 -0.85
CA GLN A 222 -1.08 22.54 0.52
C GLN A 222 -0.67 21.07 0.60
N PHE A 223 -0.05 20.69 1.71
CA PHE A 223 0.10 19.28 2.06
C PHE A 223 -0.29 19.02 3.52
N LYS A 224 -0.62 17.76 3.79
CA LYS A 224 -0.98 17.24 5.11
C LYS A 224 -0.26 15.91 5.37
N ILE A 225 0.32 15.77 6.55
CA ILE A 225 1.03 14.58 7.03
C ILE A 225 0.13 13.85 8.03
N GLY A 226 -0.26 12.64 7.68
CA GLY A 226 -1.05 11.71 8.50
C GLY A 226 -0.19 10.74 9.31
N SER A 227 -0.57 9.46 9.33
CA SER A 227 0.09 8.40 10.12
C SER A 227 1.35 7.87 9.44
N VAL A 228 2.37 8.71 9.35
CA VAL A 228 3.61 8.41 8.62
C VAL A 228 4.70 7.73 9.47
N ILE A 229 4.54 7.69 10.79
CA ILE A 229 5.57 7.12 11.69
C ILE A 229 5.38 5.61 11.80
N LYS A 230 6.36 4.88 11.25
CA LYS A 230 6.52 3.43 11.41
C LYS A 230 7.82 3.11 12.18
N HIS A 231 8.32 1.90 12.00
CA HIS A 231 9.58 1.41 12.56
C HIS A 231 10.74 1.54 11.54
N ASP A 232 10.47 2.16 10.39
CA ASP A 232 11.33 2.18 9.22
C ASP A 232 12.42 3.22 9.40
N THR A 233 13.68 2.81 9.29
CA THR A 233 14.80 3.71 9.53
C THR A 233 15.92 3.57 8.50
N GLY A 234 16.63 4.67 8.24
CA GLY A 234 17.77 4.69 7.34
C GLY A 234 18.89 3.77 7.80
N LYS A 235 19.35 3.93 9.05
CA LYS A 235 20.35 3.04 9.67
C LYS A 235 20.02 1.55 9.56
N TYR A 236 18.78 1.15 9.82
CA TYR A 236 18.41 -0.27 9.70
C TYR A 236 18.39 -0.71 8.24
N THR A 237 17.86 0.11 7.33
CA THR A 237 17.91 -0.16 5.88
C THR A 237 19.35 -0.36 5.41
N GLN A 238 20.26 0.53 5.81
CA GLN A 238 21.69 0.42 5.50
C GLN A 238 22.29 -0.88 6.06
N ALA A 239 22.02 -1.20 7.32
CA ALA A 239 22.54 -2.41 7.96
C ALA A 239 22.02 -3.69 7.29
N LEU A 240 20.73 -3.72 6.93
CA LEU A 240 20.12 -4.82 6.20
C LEU A 240 20.85 -5.06 4.87
N PHE A 241 21.06 -4.02 4.07
CA PHE A 241 21.73 -4.18 2.78
C PHE A 241 23.24 -4.43 2.89
N VAL A 242 23.91 -4.00 3.97
CA VAL A 242 25.27 -4.46 4.28
C VAL A 242 25.28 -5.97 4.54
N ALA A 243 24.31 -6.48 5.31
CA ALA A 243 24.18 -7.91 5.57
C ALA A 243 23.94 -8.69 4.26
N VAL A 244 22.98 -8.25 3.44
CA VAL A 244 22.72 -8.84 2.12
C VAL A 244 23.98 -8.84 1.24
N HIS A 245 24.67 -7.70 1.16
CA HIS A 245 25.87 -7.56 0.33
C HIS A 245 27.01 -8.49 0.77
N SER A 246 27.17 -8.69 2.08
CA SER A 246 28.16 -9.61 2.65
C SER A 246 27.80 -11.09 2.53
N GLY A 247 26.61 -11.41 1.99
CA GLY A 247 26.12 -12.79 1.86
C GLY A 247 25.60 -13.38 3.18
N ALA A 248 25.30 -12.55 4.18
CA ALA A 248 24.68 -13.01 5.42
C ALA A 248 23.25 -13.51 5.15
N GLU A 249 22.80 -14.50 5.91
CA GLU A 249 21.43 -14.99 5.83
C GLU A 249 20.46 -13.95 6.37
N VAL A 250 19.49 -13.54 5.53
CA VAL A 250 18.48 -12.54 5.87
C VAL A 250 17.09 -13.15 5.68
N ASN A 251 16.30 -13.15 6.75
CA ASN A 251 14.91 -13.56 6.66
C ASN A 251 14.04 -12.42 6.10
N PHE A 252 13.80 -12.43 4.78
CA PHE A 252 12.94 -11.45 4.11
C PHE A 252 11.44 -11.63 4.36
N THR A 253 11.01 -12.70 5.03
CA THR A 253 9.59 -12.90 5.40
C THR A 253 9.24 -12.27 6.74
N SER A 254 10.23 -11.85 7.52
CA SER A 254 10.00 -11.02 8.72
C SER A 254 9.42 -9.67 8.32
N PHE A 255 8.35 -9.23 8.98
CA PHE A 255 7.67 -7.95 8.70
C PHE A 255 8.63 -6.75 8.65
N VAL A 256 9.60 -6.70 9.57
CA VAL A 256 10.59 -5.62 9.65
C VAL A 256 11.54 -5.65 8.46
N ASN A 257 12.12 -6.81 8.16
CA ASN A 257 13.05 -6.97 7.05
C ASN A 257 12.36 -6.75 5.71
N PHE A 258 11.13 -7.25 5.55
CA PHE A 258 10.32 -7.03 4.36
C PHE A 258 10.12 -5.53 4.12
N THR A 259 9.70 -4.79 5.14
CA THR A 259 9.47 -3.35 5.02
C THR A 259 10.74 -2.58 4.63
N HIS A 260 11.89 -2.95 5.20
CA HIS A 260 13.17 -2.32 4.89
C HIS A 260 13.79 -2.78 3.56
N ALA A 261 13.46 -3.99 3.08
CA ALA A 261 13.93 -4.50 1.80
C ALA A 261 13.12 -3.95 0.62
N TYR A 262 11.79 -3.88 0.76
CA TYR A 262 10.89 -3.57 -0.35
C TYR A 262 10.40 -2.12 -0.32
N PHE A 263 10.00 -1.57 0.83
CA PHE A 263 9.40 -0.22 0.89
C PHE A 263 10.41 0.90 1.09
N SER A 264 11.41 0.70 1.95
CA SER A 264 12.39 1.76 2.27
C SER A 264 13.21 2.23 1.05
N PRO A 265 13.74 1.35 0.18
CA PRO A 265 14.49 1.79 -1.00
C PRO A 265 13.61 2.59 -1.97
N ALA A 266 12.37 2.14 -2.19
CA ALA A 266 11.40 2.86 -3.02
C ALA A 266 11.07 4.25 -2.44
N ASN A 267 10.86 4.37 -1.12
CA ASN A 267 10.66 5.65 -0.44
C ASN A 267 11.84 6.60 -0.65
N ILE A 268 13.06 6.12 -0.43
CA ILE A 268 14.29 6.91 -0.60
C ILE A 268 14.40 7.39 -2.05
N ARG A 269 14.19 6.51 -3.04
CA ARG A 269 14.21 6.91 -4.46
C ARG A 269 13.17 7.98 -4.76
N ALA A 270 11.93 7.79 -4.29
CA ALA A 270 10.81 8.70 -4.57
C ALA A 270 11.07 10.13 -4.06
N VAL A 271 11.55 10.29 -2.82
CA VAL A 271 11.84 11.62 -2.28
C VAL A 271 13.07 12.25 -2.92
N ASN A 272 14.10 11.46 -3.21
CA ASN A 272 15.32 11.97 -3.81
C ASN A 272 15.13 12.33 -5.27
N VAL A 273 14.36 11.58 -6.07
CA VAL A 273 14.05 11.99 -7.46
C VAL A 273 13.25 13.29 -7.50
N CYS A 274 12.31 13.49 -6.57
CA CYS A 274 11.58 14.75 -6.47
C CYS A 274 12.51 15.91 -6.08
N ALA A 275 13.44 15.67 -5.15
CA ALA A 275 14.46 16.66 -4.78
C ALA A 275 15.35 17.04 -5.97
N MET A 276 15.83 16.04 -6.72
CA MET A 276 16.62 16.25 -7.94
C MET A 276 15.85 17.06 -9.00
N LYS A 277 14.58 16.73 -9.24
CA LYS A 277 13.69 17.45 -10.18
C LYS A 277 13.52 18.93 -9.81
N LEU A 278 13.57 19.24 -8.53
CA LEU A 278 13.42 20.58 -7.98
C LEU A 278 14.76 21.30 -7.78
N GLY A 279 15.88 20.65 -8.06
CA GLY A 279 17.22 21.23 -7.90
C GLY A 279 17.59 21.50 -6.44
N ILE A 280 17.11 20.68 -5.50
CA ILE A 280 17.45 20.78 -4.08
C ILE A 280 18.22 19.55 -3.61
N GLU A 281 18.89 19.67 -2.46
CA GLU A 281 19.65 18.57 -1.86
C GLU A 281 18.79 17.32 -1.64
N PRO A 282 19.36 16.11 -1.68
CA PRO A 282 18.62 14.88 -1.41
C PRO A 282 18.02 14.88 -0.01
N VAL A 283 16.88 14.22 0.17
CA VAL A 283 16.19 14.13 1.47
C VAL A 283 16.88 13.10 2.37
N ILE A 284 17.22 11.93 1.81
CA ILE A 284 17.92 10.86 2.51
C ILE A 284 19.20 10.56 1.75
N ASN A 285 20.36 10.87 2.34
CA ASN A 285 21.65 10.83 1.63
C ASN A 285 22.73 10.00 2.34
N ASP A 286 22.39 9.27 3.39
CA ASP A 286 23.31 8.43 4.19
C ASP A 286 23.04 6.92 4.03
N VAL A 287 22.05 6.54 3.20
CA VAL A 287 21.77 5.16 2.81
C VAL A 287 22.35 4.87 1.41
N ARG A 288 23.03 3.73 1.27
CA ARG A 288 23.69 3.22 0.06
C ARG A 288 23.32 1.76 -0.12
N ILE A 289 22.77 1.43 -1.28
CA ILE A 289 22.24 0.10 -1.61
C ILE A 289 22.66 -0.27 -3.03
N ASP A 290 23.50 -1.29 -3.18
CA ASP A 290 23.87 -1.80 -4.49
C ASP A 290 22.64 -2.32 -5.24
N THR A 291 22.44 -1.84 -6.48
CA THR A 291 21.33 -2.27 -7.33
C THR A 291 21.30 -3.79 -7.49
N ARG A 292 22.46 -4.46 -7.50
CA ARG A 292 22.57 -5.92 -7.63
C ARG A 292 21.88 -6.66 -6.48
N ASP A 293 21.85 -6.06 -5.29
CA ASP A 293 21.19 -6.65 -4.12
C ASP A 293 19.67 -6.47 -4.21
N LEU A 294 19.21 -5.31 -4.69
CA LEU A 294 17.78 -5.05 -4.94
C LEU A 294 17.21 -5.97 -6.04
N CYS A 295 17.94 -6.18 -7.15
CA CYS A 295 17.49 -7.05 -8.24
C CYS A 295 17.32 -8.53 -7.83
N LYS A 296 17.90 -8.96 -6.70
CA LYS A 296 17.72 -10.33 -6.19
C LYS A 296 16.50 -10.48 -5.28
N LEU A 297 15.98 -9.38 -4.73
CA LEU A 297 14.86 -9.42 -3.79
C LEU A 297 13.61 -10.10 -4.34
N PRO A 298 13.18 -9.87 -5.59
CA PRO A 298 11.95 -10.49 -6.11
C PRO A 298 11.93 -12.02 -6.05
N GLN A 299 13.10 -12.67 -6.04
CA GLN A 299 13.20 -14.12 -5.91
C GLN A 299 12.81 -14.65 -4.52
N ASN A 300 12.72 -13.78 -3.52
CA ASN A 300 12.27 -14.10 -2.16
C ASN A 300 10.75 -13.94 -1.98
N LEU A 301 10.05 -13.37 -2.97
CA LEU A 301 8.59 -13.27 -2.97
C LEU A 301 7.96 -14.66 -3.06
N SER A 302 6.73 -14.79 -2.55
CA SER A 302 5.96 -16.01 -2.75
C SER A 302 5.68 -16.26 -4.23
N VAL A 303 5.37 -17.50 -4.58
CA VAL A 303 5.01 -17.84 -5.97
C VAL A 303 3.77 -17.05 -6.41
N GLY A 304 2.77 -16.89 -5.53
CA GLY A 304 1.57 -16.09 -5.82
C GLY A 304 1.89 -14.63 -6.11
N GLU A 305 2.76 -13.99 -5.32
CA GLU A 305 3.21 -12.60 -5.54
C GLU A 305 3.96 -12.45 -6.87
N ARG A 306 4.86 -13.39 -7.20
CA ARG A 306 5.58 -13.37 -8.48
C ARG A 306 4.61 -13.51 -9.65
N MET A 307 3.69 -14.48 -9.60
CA MET A 307 2.65 -14.65 -10.63
C MET A 307 1.83 -13.38 -10.83
N LEU A 308 1.40 -12.73 -9.74
CA LEU A 308 0.61 -11.51 -9.80
C LEU A 308 1.36 -10.36 -10.50
N ALA A 309 2.66 -10.24 -10.30
CA ALA A 309 3.45 -9.22 -10.98
C ALA A 309 3.37 -9.38 -12.51
N TYR A 310 3.60 -10.57 -13.06
CA TYR A 310 3.44 -10.80 -14.50
C TYR A 310 2.00 -10.57 -14.98
N ALA A 311 1.00 -10.97 -14.19
CA ALA A 311 -0.42 -10.74 -14.52
C ALA A 311 -0.74 -9.25 -14.70
N ARG A 312 -0.21 -8.39 -13.81
CA ARG A 312 -0.43 -6.93 -13.87
C ARG A 312 0.09 -6.30 -15.16
N HIS A 313 1.12 -6.88 -15.76
CA HIS A 313 1.68 -6.44 -17.04
C HIS A 313 1.11 -7.18 -18.25
N GLY A 314 0.12 -8.06 -18.05
CA GLY A 314 -0.51 -8.82 -19.12
C GLY A 314 0.33 -9.98 -19.64
N ASP A 315 1.42 -10.34 -18.97
CA ASP A 315 2.27 -11.49 -19.33
C ASP A 315 1.71 -12.80 -18.75
N PHE A 316 0.60 -13.24 -19.33
CA PHE A 316 -0.05 -14.48 -18.93
C PHE A 316 0.71 -15.74 -19.38
N GLU A 317 1.62 -15.61 -20.35
CA GLU A 317 2.47 -16.73 -20.77
C GLU A 317 3.46 -17.09 -19.66
N THR A 318 4.22 -16.11 -19.16
CA THR A 318 5.16 -16.32 -18.06
C THR A 318 4.42 -16.69 -16.78
N LEU A 319 3.28 -16.07 -16.49
CA LEU A 319 2.42 -16.48 -15.37
C LEU A 319 2.06 -17.96 -15.44
N ASN A 320 1.58 -18.43 -16.60
CA ASN A 320 1.18 -19.82 -16.78
C ASN A 320 2.38 -20.76 -16.63
N LYS A 321 3.55 -20.37 -17.12
CA LYS A 321 4.79 -21.13 -16.91
C LYS A 321 5.11 -21.28 -15.43
N ILE A 322 5.10 -20.18 -14.67
CA ILE A 322 5.34 -20.20 -13.22
C ILE A 322 4.31 -21.08 -12.51
N LEU A 323 3.03 -20.94 -12.86
CA LEU A 323 1.95 -21.76 -12.32
C LEU A 323 2.18 -23.26 -12.55
N GLN A 324 2.56 -23.67 -13.75
CA GLN A 324 2.82 -25.07 -14.07
C GLN A 324 4.07 -25.63 -13.38
N GLU A 325 5.17 -24.86 -13.33
CA GLU A 325 6.41 -25.26 -12.67
C GLU A 325 6.26 -25.41 -11.16
N ASN A 326 5.32 -24.70 -10.55
CA ASN A 326 5.14 -24.66 -9.09
C ASN A 326 3.83 -25.33 -8.62
N LYS A 327 3.06 -25.97 -9.51
CA LYS A 327 1.71 -26.49 -9.22
C LYS A 327 1.61 -27.38 -7.97
N ASP A 328 2.66 -28.15 -7.69
CA ASP A 328 2.70 -29.11 -6.57
C ASP A 328 3.08 -28.44 -5.23
N THR A 329 3.55 -27.20 -5.28
CA THR A 329 3.97 -26.41 -4.09
C THR A 329 2.97 -25.30 -3.74
N LEU A 330 2.16 -24.89 -4.71
CA LEU A 330 1.16 -23.84 -4.56
C LEU A 330 0.03 -24.26 -3.62
N LYS A 331 -0.44 -23.29 -2.83
CA LYS A 331 -1.46 -23.49 -1.79
C LYS A 331 -2.09 -22.16 -1.42
N PHE A 332 -3.29 -22.22 -0.84
CA PHE A 332 -3.92 -21.09 -0.18
C PHE A 332 -3.38 -21.01 1.25
N GLU A 333 -2.48 -20.07 1.51
CA GLU A 333 -1.94 -19.80 2.85
C GLU A 333 -1.90 -18.31 3.14
N ILE A 334 -1.74 -17.94 4.42
CA ILE A 334 -1.87 -16.55 4.89
C ILE A 334 -0.94 -15.57 4.16
N ARG A 335 0.19 -16.06 3.64
CA ARG A 335 1.21 -15.25 2.97
C ARG A 335 0.69 -14.63 1.67
N ASP A 336 0.03 -15.41 0.82
CA ASP A 336 -0.23 -15.04 -0.58
C ASP A 336 -1.61 -15.46 -1.10
N PHE A 337 -2.52 -15.93 -0.24
CA PHE A 337 -3.87 -16.34 -0.64
C PHE A 337 -4.62 -15.28 -1.48
N TRP A 338 -4.34 -14.01 -1.20
CA TRP A 338 -4.99 -12.85 -1.83
C TRP A 338 -4.53 -12.65 -3.29
N ALA A 339 -3.34 -13.15 -3.67
CA ALA A 339 -2.80 -12.95 -5.01
C ALA A 339 -3.66 -13.66 -6.08
N TYR A 340 -4.26 -14.80 -5.73
CA TYR A 340 -4.99 -15.61 -6.69
C TYR A 340 -6.24 -14.93 -7.25
N GLU A 341 -6.98 -14.21 -6.41
CA GLU A 341 -8.16 -13.44 -6.82
C GLU A 341 -7.74 -12.24 -7.68
N LEU A 342 -6.69 -11.54 -7.27
CA LEU A 342 -6.17 -10.39 -8.03
C LEU A 342 -5.66 -10.82 -9.40
N ILE A 343 -5.01 -11.97 -9.54
CA ILE A 343 -4.63 -12.51 -10.86
C ILE A 343 -5.87 -12.73 -11.73
N ALA A 344 -6.96 -13.28 -11.17
CA ALA A 344 -8.20 -13.45 -11.92
C ALA A 344 -8.79 -12.10 -12.36
N ASP A 345 -8.65 -11.05 -11.55
CA ASP A 345 -9.01 -9.68 -11.95
C ASP A 345 -8.13 -9.18 -13.10
N GLU A 346 -6.83 -9.48 -13.09
CA GLU A 346 -5.94 -9.04 -14.18
C GLU A 346 -6.27 -9.69 -15.53
N TYR A 347 -6.71 -10.96 -15.56
CA TYR A 347 -7.25 -11.56 -16.80
C TYR A 347 -8.41 -10.73 -17.38
N ILE A 348 -9.28 -10.19 -16.52
CA ILE A 348 -10.40 -9.34 -16.93
C ILE A 348 -9.91 -7.97 -17.37
N ASN A 349 -9.03 -7.34 -16.58
CA ASN A 349 -8.49 -6.00 -16.86
C ASN A 349 -7.76 -5.93 -18.19
N HIS A 350 -7.02 -6.99 -18.54
CA HIS A 350 -6.29 -7.11 -19.80
C HIS A 350 -7.12 -7.72 -20.94
N GLY A 351 -8.43 -7.92 -20.73
CA GLY A 351 -9.35 -8.40 -21.75
C GLY A 351 -8.98 -9.77 -22.33
N GLN A 352 -8.40 -10.65 -21.52
CA GLN A 352 -8.03 -12.00 -21.94
C GLN A 352 -9.26 -12.83 -22.29
N ALA A 353 -9.06 -13.82 -23.15
CA ALA A 353 -10.14 -14.72 -23.53
C ALA A 353 -10.67 -15.49 -22.31
N ILE A 354 -11.99 -15.68 -22.26
CA ILE A 354 -12.68 -16.37 -21.16
C ILE A 354 -12.12 -17.76 -20.92
N ILE A 355 -11.71 -18.45 -22.00
CA ILE A 355 -11.14 -19.79 -21.92
C ILE A 355 -9.81 -19.80 -21.13
N ASP A 356 -9.03 -18.72 -21.19
CA ASP A 356 -7.74 -18.64 -20.49
C ASP A 356 -7.93 -18.30 -19.01
N LEU A 357 -8.87 -17.39 -18.69
CA LEU A 357 -9.31 -17.20 -17.30
C LEU A 357 -9.87 -18.51 -16.72
N LYS A 358 -10.65 -19.26 -17.51
CA LYS A 358 -11.18 -20.55 -17.08
C LYS A 358 -10.07 -21.55 -16.76
N LYS A 359 -9.07 -21.70 -17.64
CA LYS A 359 -7.90 -22.58 -17.39
C LYS A 359 -7.19 -22.21 -16.09
N TYR A 360 -6.97 -20.91 -15.85
CA TYR A 360 -6.37 -20.43 -14.62
C TYR A 360 -7.22 -20.80 -13.38
N LEU A 361 -8.52 -20.51 -13.40
CA LEU A 361 -9.42 -20.84 -12.30
C LEU A 361 -9.53 -22.36 -12.08
N ASP A 362 -9.56 -23.16 -13.15
CA ASP A 362 -9.54 -24.61 -13.09
C ASP A 362 -8.27 -25.12 -12.38
N ALA A 363 -7.11 -24.53 -12.63
CA ALA A 363 -5.88 -24.88 -11.93
C ALA A 363 -5.91 -24.47 -10.45
N VAL A 364 -6.26 -23.21 -10.16
CA VAL A 364 -6.14 -22.64 -8.81
C VAL A 364 -7.23 -23.13 -7.85
N ARG A 365 -8.44 -23.44 -8.34
CA ARG A 365 -9.53 -23.95 -7.48
C ARG A 365 -9.19 -25.31 -6.84
N HIS A 366 -8.24 -26.07 -7.37
CA HIS A 366 -7.84 -27.37 -6.81
C HIS A 366 -6.66 -27.29 -5.82
N LEU A 367 -6.03 -26.11 -5.66
CA LEU A 367 -4.92 -25.97 -4.73
C LEU A 367 -5.33 -26.27 -3.26
N PRO A 368 -4.45 -26.92 -2.47
CA PRO A 368 -4.71 -27.19 -1.07
C PRO A 368 -4.79 -25.90 -0.24
N ILE A 369 -5.39 -25.99 0.95
CA ILE A 369 -5.49 -24.88 1.92
C ILE A 369 -4.62 -25.19 3.13
N VAL A 370 -3.84 -24.21 3.58
CA VAL A 370 -3.10 -24.25 4.85
C VAL A 370 -3.60 -23.10 5.71
N LEU A 371 -4.23 -23.44 6.84
CA LEU A 371 -4.85 -22.47 7.72
C LEU A 371 -3.89 -22.02 8.82
N PRO A 372 -3.77 -20.71 9.07
CA PRO A 372 -3.09 -20.19 10.27
C PRO A 372 -3.90 -20.50 11.54
N GLU A 373 -3.24 -20.42 12.69
CA GLU A 373 -3.89 -20.60 14.00
C GLU A 373 -4.88 -19.48 14.34
N ASN A 374 -4.60 -18.26 13.87
CA ASN A 374 -5.49 -17.12 14.06
C ASN A 374 -6.80 -17.33 13.27
N LEU A 375 -7.93 -17.29 13.97
CA LEU A 375 -9.25 -17.58 13.39
C LEU A 375 -9.67 -16.59 12.31
N ASP A 376 -9.41 -15.29 12.49
CA ASP A 376 -9.76 -14.25 11.52
C ASP A 376 -8.95 -14.43 10.23
N ASP A 377 -7.65 -14.68 10.37
CA ASP A 377 -6.77 -14.97 9.23
C ASP A 377 -7.13 -16.29 8.54
N ALA A 378 -7.50 -17.33 9.30
CA ALA A 378 -7.99 -18.58 8.74
C ALA A 378 -9.30 -18.38 7.97
N GLN A 379 -10.19 -17.51 8.46
CA GLN A 379 -11.40 -17.14 7.74
C GLN A 379 -11.09 -16.39 6.44
N ARG A 380 -10.12 -15.47 6.45
CA ARG A 380 -9.69 -14.74 5.23
C ARG A 380 -9.16 -15.70 4.16
N VAL A 381 -8.30 -16.65 4.53
CA VAL A 381 -7.77 -17.67 3.61
C VAL A 381 -8.90 -18.55 3.05
N LYS A 382 -9.85 -18.99 3.89
CA LYS A 382 -11.03 -19.75 3.43
C LYS A 382 -11.92 -18.96 2.50
N ALA A 383 -12.17 -17.68 2.81
CA ALA A 383 -13.01 -16.81 2.02
C ALA A 383 -12.45 -16.63 0.61
N ALA A 384 -11.14 -16.41 0.50
CA ALA A 384 -10.51 -16.28 -0.82
C ALA A 384 -10.57 -17.56 -1.66
N LYS A 385 -10.42 -18.73 -1.01
CA LYS A 385 -10.62 -20.00 -1.71
C LYS A 385 -12.05 -20.14 -2.22
N ALA A 386 -13.04 -19.82 -1.38
CA ALA A 386 -14.44 -19.85 -1.75
C ALA A 386 -14.72 -18.90 -2.93
N ALA A 387 -14.17 -17.68 -2.90
CA ALA A 387 -14.31 -16.70 -3.97
C ALA A 387 -13.81 -17.22 -5.33
N ILE A 388 -12.67 -17.92 -5.36
CA ILE A 388 -12.16 -18.57 -6.59
C ILE A 388 -13.12 -19.65 -7.10
N ILE A 389 -13.66 -20.48 -6.21
CA ILE A 389 -14.64 -21.53 -6.57
C ILE A 389 -15.94 -20.92 -7.08
N ASP A 390 -16.43 -19.88 -6.43
CA ASP A 390 -17.66 -19.17 -6.80
C ASP A 390 -17.49 -18.48 -8.15
N ARG A 391 -16.35 -17.83 -8.39
CA ARG A 391 -16.01 -17.20 -9.67
C ARG A 391 -15.96 -18.21 -10.80
N HIS A 392 -15.33 -19.36 -10.56
CA HIS A 392 -15.32 -20.47 -11.53
C HIS A 392 -16.74 -20.96 -11.82
N SER A 393 -17.56 -21.19 -10.79
CA SER A 393 -18.94 -21.68 -10.93
C SER A 393 -19.85 -20.67 -11.63
N MET A 394 -19.63 -19.36 -11.41
CA MET A 394 -20.30 -18.30 -12.15
C MET A 394 -19.88 -18.31 -13.63
N LEU A 395 -18.59 -18.47 -13.92
CA LEU A 395 -18.07 -18.54 -15.28
C LEU A 395 -18.65 -19.73 -16.05
N ASP A 396 -18.72 -20.90 -15.43
CA ASP A 396 -19.33 -22.10 -16.01
C ASP A 396 -20.81 -21.88 -16.35
N ARG A 397 -21.57 -21.25 -15.44
CA ARG A 397 -22.98 -20.92 -15.68
C ARG A 397 -23.14 -19.93 -16.83
N LYS A 398 -22.33 -18.86 -16.85
CA LYS A 398 -22.32 -17.87 -17.94
C LYS A 398 -21.96 -18.53 -19.28
N TRP A 399 -20.99 -19.43 -19.29
CA TRP A 399 -20.54 -20.15 -20.49
C TRP A 399 -21.58 -21.16 -20.99
N LEU A 400 -22.22 -21.92 -20.10
CA LEU A 400 -23.30 -22.83 -20.45
C LEU A 400 -24.49 -22.08 -21.05
N LEU A 401 -24.91 -20.98 -20.41
CA LEU A 401 -25.95 -20.10 -20.93
C LEU A 401 -25.58 -19.55 -22.31
N HIS A 402 -24.33 -19.10 -22.49
CA HIS A 402 -23.86 -18.63 -23.80
C HIS A 402 -23.95 -19.73 -24.86
N LYS A 403 -23.51 -20.96 -24.56
CA LYS A 403 -23.65 -22.10 -25.47
C LYS A 403 -25.11 -22.41 -25.82
N GLU A 404 -25.99 -22.37 -24.83
CA GLU A 404 -27.44 -22.56 -25.05
C GLU A 404 -28.02 -21.48 -25.95
N LEU A 405 -27.68 -20.21 -25.70
CA LEU A 405 -28.13 -19.07 -26.51
C LEU A 405 -27.56 -19.13 -27.94
N VAL A 406 -26.27 -19.41 -28.12
CA VAL A 406 -25.67 -19.57 -29.45
C VAL A 406 -26.32 -20.73 -30.20
N THR A 407 -26.59 -21.85 -29.54
CA THR A 407 -27.27 -23.00 -30.16
C THR A 407 -28.71 -22.65 -30.54
N PHE A 408 -29.43 -21.93 -29.67
CA PHE A 408 -30.79 -21.46 -29.92
C PHE A 408 -30.84 -20.45 -31.08
N PHE A 409 -29.97 -19.45 -31.09
CA PHE A 409 -29.94 -18.41 -32.11
C PHE A 409 -29.28 -18.82 -33.42
N SER A 410 -28.38 -19.81 -33.45
CA SER A 410 -27.87 -20.39 -34.70
C SER A 410 -28.88 -21.32 -35.37
N SER A 411 -29.84 -21.86 -34.59
CA SER A 411 -30.99 -22.60 -35.14
C SER A 411 -32.09 -21.68 -35.70
N SER A 412 -32.06 -20.38 -35.38
CA SER A 412 -32.88 -19.35 -36.02
C SER A 412 -32.04 -18.61 -37.08
N LYS A 413 -32.37 -18.71 -38.36
CA LYS A 413 -31.67 -17.95 -39.42
C LYS A 413 -31.71 -16.44 -39.15
N LEU A 414 -30.66 -15.88 -38.56
CA LEU A 414 -30.33 -14.46 -38.58
C LEU A 414 -28.85 -14.36 -38.97
N GLU A 415 -28.63 -13.88 -40.20
CA GLU A 415 -27.31 -13.65 -40.78
C GLU A 415 -26.60 -12.50 -40.05
N HIS A 416 -25.30 -12.72 -39.81
CA HIS A 416 -24.24 -11.76 -39.51
C HIS A 416 -24.43 -10.79 -38.32
N VAL A 417 -23.80 -11.15 -37.19
CA VAL A 417 -23.16 -10.17 -36.30
C VAL A 417 -21.77 -10.69 -35.92
N ASP A 418 -20.75 -9.88 -36.18
CA ASP A 418 -19.34 -10.14 -35.86
C ASP A 418 -19.14 -10.55 -34.40
N GLN A 419 -18.36 -11.63 -34.19
CA GLN A 419 -18.16 -12.31 -32.91
C GLN A 419 -17.18 -11.60 -31.95
N THR A 420 -16.61 -10.46 -32.31
CA THR A 420 -15.54 -9.80 -31.56
C THR A 420 -15.97 -8.83 -30.44
N PRO A 421 -17.14 -8.15 -30.44
CA PRO A 421 -17.48 -7.22 -29.35
C PRO A 421 -18.14 -7.89 -28.12
N MET A 422 -18.61 -9.13 -28.23
CA MET A 422 -19.60 -9.68 -27.29
C MET A 422 -19.00 -10.45 -26.10
N GLU A 423 -17.74 -10.90 -26.16
CA GLU A 423 -17.05 -11.58 -25.06
C GLU A 423 -16.80 -10.66 -23.85
N ARG A 424 -16.71 -9.34 -24.06
CA ARG A 424 -16.53 -8.37 -22.97
C ARG A 424 -17.71 -8.28 -22.01
N ASN A 425 -18.93 -8.57 -22.46
CA ASN A 425 -20.13 -8.50 -21.61
C ASN A 425 -20.27 -9.69 -20.65
N LEU A 426 -19.48 -10.76 -20.82
CA LEU A 426 -19.46 -11.89 -19.88
C LEU A 426 -18.51 -11.63 -18.69
N LEU A 427 -17.61 -10.65 -18.80
CA LEU A 427 -16.60 -10.30 -17.81
C LEU A 427 -17.10 -9.26 -16.78
N VAL A 428 -18.14 -8.50 -17.10
CA VAL A 428 -18.80 -7.53 -16.18
C VAL A 428 -19.84 -8.23 -15.28
#